data_AF-A0A6M3XWM4-F1
#
_entry.id   AF-A0A6M3XWM4-F1
#
_cell.length_a   1.000
_cell.length_b   1.000
_cell.length_c   1.000
_cell.angle_alpha   90.00
_cell.angle_beta   90.00
_cell.angle_gamma   90.00
#
_symmetry.space_group_name_H-M   'P 1'
#
loop_
_entity.id
_entity.type
_entity.pdbx_description
1 polymer ?
#
loop_
_entity_poly.entity_id
_entity_poly.type
_entity_poly.pdbx_seq_one_letter_code
_entity_poly.pdbx_strand_id
1 'polypeptide(L)'
;MSFFQLEFSPNSRANCRICKQKILQGERRLHANLGSGRYPYYYHIDCIIERCKLEFDKMFYYMYKIKKLIPAYHALLEILEDRDPFRLELKPAATDIIINAHMARVQDIAEESRDSEV
;
A
#
# COMPACT_ATOMS: atom_id res chain seq x y z
N MET A 1 7.91 -1.96 -15.25
CA MET A 1 7.39 -0.63 -14.84
C MET A 1 6.30 -0.87 -13.81
N SER A 2 6.41 -0.24 -12.64
CA SER A 2 5.41 -0.37 -11.58
C SER A 2 4.25 0.58 -11.84
N PHE A 3 3.01 0.15 -11.56
CA PHE A 3 1.84 1.01 -11.64
C PHE A 3 0.89 0.73 -10.49
N PHE A 4 0.11 1.75 -10.16
CA PHE A 4 -0.91 1.68 -9.12
C PHE A 4 -2.20 2.31 -9.64
N GLN A 5 -3.32 1.68 -9.35
CA GLN A 5 -4.63 2.13 -9.82
C GLN A 5 -5.68 1.91 -8.73
N LEU A 6 -6.46 2.96 -8.47
CA LEU A 6 -7.67 2.86 -7.66
C LEU A 6 -8.83 2.38 -8.55
N GLU A 7 -9.54 1.34 -8.13
CA GLU A 7 -10.68 0.80 -8.88
C GLU A 7 -11.76 0.23 -7.97
N PHE A 8 -12.96 0.07 -8.50
CA PHE A 8 -13.99 -0.78 -7.89
C PHE A 8 -13.76 -2.23 -8.30
N SER A 9 -13.85 -3.14 -7.33
CA SER A 9 -13.67 -4.57 -7.54
C SER A 9 -14.77 -5.11 -8.49
N PRO A 10 -14.42 -5.63 -9.67
CA PRO A 10 -15.42 -6.15 -10.60
C PRO A 10 -15.98 -7.51 -10.17
N ASN A 11 -15.29 -8.21 -9.26
CA ASN A 11 -15.70 -9.52 -8.72
C ASN A 11 -14.98 -9.80 -7.41
N SER A 12 -15.54 -10.70 -6.60
CA SER A 12 -15.00 -11.06 -5.28
C SER A 12 -13.94 -12.17 -5.33
N ARG A 13 -12.99 -12.14 -6.29
CA ARG A 13 -11.93 -13.16 -6.41
C ARG A 13 -10.59 -12.75 -5.80
N ALA A 14 -10.37 -11.46 -5.58
CA ALA A 14 -9.14 -10.95 -5.01
C ALA A 14 -9.19 -11.01 -3.48
N ASN A 15 -8.08 -11.38 -2.85
CA ASN A 15 -7.87 -11.23 -1.42
C ASN A 15 -6.91 -10.07 -1.18
N CYS A 16 -7.20 -9.28 -0.15
CA CYS A 16 -6.32 -8.22 0.30
C CYS A 16 -4.99 -8.81 0.78
N ARG A 17 -3.88 -8.25 0.32
CA ARG A 17 -2.54 -8.77 0.66
C ARG A 17 -2.10 -8.47 2.09
N ILE A 18 -2.76 -7.53 2.77
CA ILE A 18 -2.49 -7.15 4.16
C ILE A 18 -3.28 -8.05 5.11
N CYS A 19 -4.62 -7.92 5.13
CA CYS A 19 -5.48 -8.64 6.08
C CYS A 19 -5.88 -10.05 5.63
N LYS A 20 -5.51 -10.47 4.41
CA LYS A 20 -5.84 -11.77 3.79
C LYS A 20 -7.32 -12.04 3.54
N GLN A 21 -8.22 -11.11 3.88
CA GLN A 21 -9.66 -11.23 3.64
C GLN A 21 -10.02 -10.96 2.17
N LYS A 22 -11.18 -11.48 1.76
CA LYS A 22 -11.72 -11.28 0.41
C LYS A 22 -12.14 -9.82 0.21
N ILE A 23 -11.88 -9.28 -0.98
CA ILE A 23 -12.38 -7.97 -1.41
C ILE A 23 -13.67 -8.21 -2.21
N LEU A 24 -14.80 -7.69 -1.74
CA LEU A 24 -16.10 -7.96 -2.36
C LEU A 24 -16.29 -7.16 -3.66
N GLN A 25 -17.14 -7.66 -4.53
CA GLN A 25 -17.58 -6.95 -5.73
C GLN A 25 -18.23 -5.62 -5.34
N GLY A 26 -17.85 -4.55 -6.04
CA GLY A 26 -18.32 -3.20 -5.76
C GLY A 26 -17.57 -2.48 -4.62
N GLU A 27 -16.65 -3.15 -3.91
CA GLU A 27 -15.74 -2.48 -2.97
C GLU A 27 -14.62 -1.75 -3.70
N ARG A 28 -14.19 -0.60 -3.16
CA ARG A 28 -12.99 0.09 -3.63
C ARG A 28 -11.73 -0.69 -3.22
N ARG A 29 -10.77 -0.79 -4.14
CA ARG A 29 -9.48 -1.46 -3.90
C ARG A 29 -8.34 -0.77 -4.64
N LEU A 30 -7.14 -0.94 -4.10
CA LEU A 30 -5.90 -0.57 -4.79
C LEU A 30 -5.39 -1.78 -5.58
N HIS A 31 -5.22 -1.59 -6.88
CA HIS A 31 -4.55 -2.52 -7.79
C HIS A 31 -3.09 -2.05 -7.96
N ALA A 32 -2.14 -2.86 -7.54
CA ALA A 32 -0.71 -2.57 -7.65
C ALA A 32 0.03 -3.60 -8.51
N ASN A 33 0.85 -3.14 -9.45
CA ASN A 33 1.83 -3.95 -10.14
C ASN A 33 3.22 -3.41 -9.81
N LEU A 34 4.06 -4.26 -9.24
CA LEU A 34 5.39 -3.87 -8.73
C LEU A 34 6.53 -4.32 -9.65
N GLY A 35 6.25 -4.52 -10.93
CA GLY A 35 7.27 -4.75 -11.95
C GLY A 35 7.91 -6.14 -11.97
N SER A 36 7.65 -7.02 -11.00
CA SER A 36 8.24 -8.37 -10.93
C SER A 36 7.47 -9.46 -11.69
N GLY A 37 6.36 -9.11 -12.36
CA GLY A 37 5.70 -9.97 -13.34
C GLY A 37 5.24 -11.33 -12.79
N ARG A 38 4.01 -11.41 -12.28
CA ARG A 38 3.17 -12.62 -12.41
C ARG A 38 1.70 -12.32 -12.11
N TYR A 39 1.39 -11.54 -11.07
CA TYR A 39 0.01 -11.12 -10.80
C TYR A 39 -0.02 -9.78 -10.06
N PRO A 40 -1.04 -8.95 -10.31
CA PRO A 40 -1.25 -7.76 -9.53
C PRO A 40 -1.56 -8.07 -8.06
N TYR A 41 -1.13 -7.18 -7.18
CA TYR A 41 -1.50 -7.16 -5.78
C TYR A 41 -2.77 -6.32 -5.60
N TYR A 42 -3.62 -6.77 -4.69
CA TYR A 42 -4.85 -6.08 -4.34
C TYR A 42 -4.89 -5.80 -2.84
N TYR A 43 -5.41 -4.63 -2.49
CA TYR A 43 -5.53 -4.19 -1.11
C TYR A 43 -6.89 -3.52 -0.91
N HIS A 44 -7.51 -3.79 0.24
CA HIS A 44 -8.49 -2.85 0.76
C HIS A 44 -7.83 -1.49 0.94
N ILE A 45 -8.57 -0.44 0.65
CA ILE A 45 -8.09 0.94 0.79
C ILE A 45 -7.67 1.21 2.23
N ASP A 46 -8.54 0.94 3.19
CA ASP A 46 -8.24 1.19 4.60
C ASP A 46 -7.00 0.43 5.07
N CYS A 47 -6.83 -0.84 4.66
CA CYS A 47 -5.66 -1.62 5.03
C CYS A 47 -4.35 -1.03 4.50
N ILE A 48 -4.30 -0.60 3.23
CA ILE A 48 -3.05 -0.06 2.68
C ILE A 48 -2.75 1.32 3.26
N ILE A 49 -3.77 2.13 3.55
CA ILE A 49 -3.62 3.43 4.22
C ILE A 49 -3.03 3.24 5.61
N GLU A 50 -3.62 2.36 6.41
CA GLU A 50 -3.14 2.07 7.76
C GLU A 50 -1.72 1.53 7.75
N ARG A 51 -1.38 0.66 6.79
CA ARG A 51 -0.01 0.17 6.64
C ARG A 51 0.97 1.29 6.24
N CYS A 52 0.57 2.19 5.35
CA CYS A 52 1.39 3.35 4.99
C CYS A 52 1.61 4.27 6.20
N LYS A 53 0.61 4.47 7.06
CA LYS A 53 0.74 5.22 8.31
C LYS A 53 1.75 4.57 9.27
N LEU A 54 1.69 3.25 9.46
CA LEU A 54 2.65 2.54 10.32
C LEU A 54 4.09 2.63 9.81
N GLU A 55 4.31 2.44 8.51
CA GLU A 55 5.64 2.61 7.93
C GLU A 55 6.09 4.07 7.99
N PHE A 56 5.16 5.02 7.86
CA PHE A 56 5.43 6.43 8.09
C PHE A 56 5.82 6.71 9.54
N ASP A 57 5.13 6.17 10.55
CA ASP A 57 5.47 6.39 11.96
C ASP A 57 6.87 5.87 12.29
N LYS A 58 7.24 4.70 11.74
CA LYS A 58 8.62 4.20 11.80
C LYS A 58 9.58 5.17 11.12
N MET A 59 9.29 5.61 9.89
CA MET A 59 10.13 6.57 9.16
C MET A 59 10.22 7.93 9.86
N PHE A 60 9.13 8.42 10.45
CA PHE A 60 9.05 9.68 11.17
C PHE A 60 9.86 9.63 12.45
N TYR A 61 9.86 8.50 13.18
CA TYR A 61 10.78 8.28 14.29
C TYR A 61 12.26 8.42 13.84
N TYR A 62 12.63 7.82 12.71
CA TYR A 62 13.96 7.97 12.13
C TYR A 62 14.22 9.40 11.60
N MET A 63 13.24 10.07 11.01
CA MET A 63 13.34 11.40 10.39
C MET A 63 13.33 12.55 11.41
N TYR A 64 12.58 12.42 12.51
CA TYR A 64 12.61 13.29 13.68
C TYR A 64 14.02 13.31 14.31
N LYS A 65 14.70 12.16 14.30
CA LYS A 65 16.10 12.02 14.73
C LYS A 65 17.10 12.78 13.85
N ILE A 66 16.75 13.09 12.59
CA ILE A 66 17.61 13.78 11.60
C ILE A 66 17.07 15.17 11.15
N LYS A 67 16.00 15.69 11.75
CA LYS A 67 15.42 17.04 11.51
C LYS A 67 15.21 17.43 10.04
N LYS A 68 14.77 16.50 9.18
CA LYS A 68 14.36 16.81 7.80
C LYS A 68 12.95 16.29 7.54
N LEU A 69 12.06 17.14 7.04
CA LEU A 69 10.72 16.77 6.57
C LEU A 69 10.42 17.59 5.30
N ILE A 70 9.49 17.16 4.43
CA ILE A 70 8.36 17.99 3.94
C ILE A 70 7.66 17.54 2.63
N PRO A 71 8.29 17.11 1.51
CA PRO A 71 7.52 17.02 0.25
C PRO A 71 6.66 15.76 0.03
N ALA A 72 7.12 14.57 0.43
CA ALA A 72 6.40 13.31 0.18
C ALA A 72 5.14 13.15 1.06
N TYR A 73 5.12 13.84 2.20
CA TYR A 73 4.04 13.82 3.20
C TYR A 73 2.74 14.44 2.68
N HIS A 74 2.80 15.62 2.07
CA HIS A 74 1.62 16.29 1.50
C HIS A 74 1.04 15.53 0.32
N ALA A 75 1.87 14.91 -0.51
CA ALA A 75 1.40 14.15 -1.67
C ALA A 75 0.61 12.90 -1.26
N LEU A 76 1.00 12.21 -0.17
CA LEU A 76 0.25 11.08 0.35
C LEU A 76 -1.09 11.54 0.93
N LEU A 77 -1.11 12.59 1.76
CA LEU A 77 -2.35 13.12 2.33
C LEU A 77 -3.32 13.63 1.25
N GLU A 78 -2.84 14.29 0.20
CA GLU A 78 -3.67 14.70 -0.95
C GLU A 78 -4.33 13.48 -1.61
N ILE A 79 -3.61 12.38 -1.80
CA ILE A 79 -4.17 11.14 -2.38
C ILE A 79 -5.17 10.46 -1.44
N LEU A 80 -4.98 10.58 -0.13
CA LEU A 80 -5.81 9.97 0.90
C LEU A 80 -7.08 10.78 1.21
N GLU A 81 -7.02 12.10 1.03
CA GLU A 81 -8.12 13.04 1.32
C GLU A 81 -8.95 13.38 0.07
N ASP A 82 -8.40 13.21 -1.13
CA ASP A 82 -9.13 13.45 -2.37
C ASP A 82 -10.18 12.36 -2.64
N ARG A 83 -11.43 12.80 -2.84
CA ARG A 83 -12.61 11.95 -2.98
C ARG A 83 -12.93 11.63 -4.45
N ASP A 84 -12.13 12.06 -5.41
CA ASP A 84 -12.38 11.79 -6.83
C ASP A 84 -11.76 10.44 -7.28
N PRO A 85 -12.59 9.41 -7.52
CA PRO A 85 -12.12 8.04 -7.76
C PRO A 85 -11.73 7.77 -9.22
N PHE A 86 -11.86 8.75 -10.11
CA PHE A 86 -11.66 8.54 -11.55
C PHE A 86 -10.19 8.75 -11.93
N ARG A 87 -9.39 7.71 -11.63
CA ARG A 87 -8.08 7.46 -12.26
C ARG A 87 -6.99 8.48 -11.88
N LEU A 88 -6.65 8.54 -10.59
CA LEU A 88 -5.35 9.08 -10.19
C LEU A 88 -4.25 8.11 -10.64
N GLU A 89 -3.47 8.50 -11.65
CA GLU A 89 -2.08 8.03 -11.71
C GLU A 89 -1.39 8.51 -10.45
N LEU A 90 -1.00 7.59 -9.56
CA LEU A 90 -0.33 7.95 -8.33
C LEU A 90 0.99 8.66 -8.68
N LYS A 91 1.17 9.88 -8.18
CA LYS A 91 2.43 10.64 -8.34
C LYS A 91 3.61 9.73 -7.91
N PRO A 92 4.78 9.80 -8.56
CA PRO A 92 5.92 8.91 -8.26
C PRO A 92 6.29 8.83 -6.76
N ALA A 93 6.16 9.91 -6.00
CA ALA A 93 6.43 9.91 -4.57
C ALA A 93 5.48 9.01 -3.73
N ALA A 94 4.22 8.85 -4.14
CA ALA A 94 3.27 7.96 -3.47
C ALA A 94 3.50 6.48 -3.84
N THR A 95 4.01 6.24 -5.05
CA THR A 95 4.39 4.93 -5.56
C THR A 95 5.49 4.31 -4.67
N ASP A 96 6.49 5.09 -4.25
CA ASP A 96 7.58 4.61 -3.39
C ASP A 96 7.10 4.22 -1.98
N ILE A 97 6.19 4.98 -1.38
CA ILE A 97 5.64 4.69 -0.06
C ILE A 97 4.84 3.37 -0.09
N ILE A 98 4.03 3.17 -1.13
CA ILE A 98 3.23 1.95 -1.28
C ILE A 98 4.13 0.74 -1.56
N ILE A 99 5.20 0.91 -2.36
CA ILE A 99 6.22 -0.13 -2.56
C ILE A 99 6.83 -0.53 -1.20
N ASN A 100 7.27 0.44 -0.40
CA ASN A 100 7.87 0.16 0.90
C ASN A 100 6.89 -0.53 1.86
N ALA A 101 5.64 -0.07 1.91
CA ALA A 101 4.58 -0.69 2.70
C ALA A 101 4.31 -2.15 2.29
N HIS A 102 4.34 -2.44 0.99
CA HIS A 102 4.25 -3.80 0.50
C HIS A 102 5.45 -4.66 0.89
N MET A 103 6.67 -4.16 0.66
CA MET A 103 7.91 -4.89 0.95
C MET A 103 8.04 -5.23 2.44
N ALA A 104 7.69 -4.29 3.32
CA ALA A 104 7.66 -4.53 4.75
C ALA A 104 6.69 -5.66 5.14
N ARG A 105 5.50 -5.73 4.52
CA ARG A 105 4.59 -6.86 4.77
C ARG A 105 5.15 -8.19 4.23
N VAL A 106 5.86 -8.18 3.10
CA VAL A 106 6.52 -9.40 2.59
C VAL A 106 7.59 -9.89 3.56
N GLN A 107 8.35 -8.98 4.19
CA GLN A 107 9.32 -9.30 5.23
C GLN A 107 8.64 -9.86 6.49
N ASP A 108 7.58 -9.20 6.98
CA ASP A 108 6.80 -9.69 8.14
C ASP A 108 6.29 -11.13 7.90
N ILE A 109 5.79 -11.45 6.69
CA ILE A 109 5.35 -12.82 6.34
C ILE A 109 6.51 -13.82 6.37
N ALA A 110 7.68 -13.43 5.87
CA ALA A 110 8.87 -14.28 5.81
C ALA A 110 9.51 -14.53 7.19
N GLU A 111 9.20 -13.68 8.17
CA GLU A 111 9.57 -13.85 9.58
C GLU A 111 8.53 -14.71 10.30
N GLU A 112 7.23 -14.40 10.16
CA GLU A 112 6.11 -15.20 10.67
C GLU A 112 6.20 -16.68 10.25
N SER A 113 6.61 -16.97 9.01
CA SER A 113 6.77 -18.34 8.51
C SER A 113 7.96 -19.09 9.10
N ARG A 114 9.01 -18.37 9.54
CA ARG A 114 10.22 -18.96 10.14
C ARG A 114 9.99 -19.33 11.60
N ASP A 115 9.20 -18.53 12.31
CA ASP A 115 8.89 -18.76 13.72
C ASP A 115 7.87 -19.89 13.94
N SER A 116 7.08 -20.24 12.91
CA SER A 116 6.16 -21.38 12.94
C SER A 116 6.80 -22.75 12.68
N GLU A 117 8.10 -22.80 12.35
CA GLU A 117 8.86 -24.03 12.12
C GLU A 117 9.78 -24.42 13.31
N VAL A 118 9.69 -23.72 14.45
CA VAL A 118 10.47 -23.96 15.68
C VAL A 118 9.61 -24.48 16.82
#